data_AF-A0A969U2C9-F1
#
_entry.id   AF-A0A969U2C9-F1
#
_cell.length_a   1.000
_cell.length_b   1.000
_cell.length_c   1.000
_cell.angle_alpha   90.00
_cell.angle_beta   90.00
_cell.angle_gamma   90.00
#
_symmetry.space_group_name_H-M   'P 1'
#
loop_
_entity.id
_entity.type
_entity.pdbx_description
1 polymer ?
#
loop_
_entity_poly.entity_id
_entity_poly.type
_entity_poly.pdbx_seq_one_letter_code
_entity_poly.pdbx_strand_id
1 'polypeptide(L)'
;MSNRDGFAGGFIAGAAVGGLVGAVLGAVLSRRAAEAALPESSEAKARKRSNRKGGQLEAERIEVARLSLEDKIAQLNQAIDDVRLQLGDVNGNAQLQNSEKSAAEDC
;
A
#
# COMPACT_ATOMS: atom_id res chain seq x y z
N MET A 1 16.52 -13.70 -26.16
CA MET A 1 15.36 -13.28 -25.34
C MET A 1 14.69 -14.55 -24.79
N SER A 2 15.06 -15.01 -23.60
CA SER A 2 14.69 -16.35 -23.07
C SER A 2 14.11 -16.35 -21.65
N ASN A 3 13.76 -15.18 -21.09
CA ASN A 3 13.19 -15.08 -19.73
C ASN A 3 11.64 -15.12 -19.67
N ARG A 4 10.97 -15.39 -20.79
CA ARG A 4 9.48 -15.35 -20.87
C ARG A 4 8.81 -16.65 -20.41
N ASP A 5 9.51 -17.77 -20.47
CA ASP A 5 8.90 -19.09 -20.19
C ASP A 5 8.64 -19.33 -18.69
N GLY A 6 9.53 -18.83 -17.81
CA GLY A 6 9.37 -18.98 -16.36
C GLY A 6 8.24 -18.14 -15.77
N PHE A 7 8.01 -16.94 -16.30
CA PHE A 7 6.95 -16.04 -15.79
C PHE A 7 5.55 -16.54 -16.17
N ALA A 8 5.35 -16.97 -17.42
CA ALA A 8 4.06 -17.47 -17.87
C ALA A 8 3.64 -18.75 -17.13
N GLY A 9 4.59 -19.68 -16.92
CA GLY A 9 4.36 -20.89 -16.14
C GLY A 9 4.03 -20.59 -14.68
N GLY A 10 4.80 -19.70 -14.05
CA GLY A 10 4.55 -19.26 -12.67
C GLY A 10 3.22 -18.52 -12.50
N PHE A 11 2.83 -17.71 -13.48
CA PHE A 11 1.55 -16.99 -13.48
C PHE A 11 0.37 -17.95 -13.57
N ILE A 12 0.39 -18.92 -14.49
CA ILE A 12 -0.72 -19.89 -14.64
C ILE A 12 -0.83 -20.77 -13.39
N ALA A 13 0.29 -21.27 -12.88
CA ALA A 13 0.30 -22.06 -11.65
C ALA A 13 -0.21 -21.24 -10.45
N GLY A 14 0.25 -19.99 -10.32
CA GLY A 14 -0.19 -19.07 -9.28
C GLY A 14 -1.68 -18.73 -9.38
N ALA A 15 -2.19 -18.50 -10.59
CA ALA A 15 -3.61 -18.21 -10.83
C ALA A 15 -4.51 -19.42 -10.50
N ALA A 16 -4.07 -20.64 -10.79
CA ALA A 16 -4.82 -21.84 -10.42
C ALA A 16 -4.93 -22.00 -8.89
N VAL A 17 -3.82 -21.83 -8.17
CA VAL A 17 -3.79 -21.94 -6.70
C VAL A 17 -4.55 -20.77 -6.06
N GLY A 18 -4.29 -19.54 -6.50
CA GLY A 18 -4.97 -18.34 -6.01
C GLY A 18 -6.47 -18.34 -6.31
N GLY A 19 -6.88 -18.87 -7.46
CA GLY A 19 -8.28 -19.04 -7.84
C GLY A 19 -9.03 -20.02 -6.93
N LEU A 20 -8.40 -21.14 -6.55
CA LEU A 20 -8.99 -22.09 -5.60
C LEU A 20 -9.20 -21.45 -4.22
N VAL A 21 -8.19 -20.77 -3.69
CA VAL A 21 -8.28 -20.06 -2.40
C VAL A 21 -9.32 -18.94 -2.48
N GLY A 22 -9.29 -18.15 -3.54
CA GLY A 22 -10.24 -17.06 -3.79
C GLY A 22 -11.69 -17.55 -3.93
N ALA A 23 -11.92 -18.71 -4.53
CA ALA A 23 -13.25 -19.30 -4.64
C ALA A 23 -13.82 -19.71 -3.28
N VAL A 24 -13.00 -20.30 -2.40
CA VAL A 24 -13.42 -20.68 -1.04
C VAL A 24 -13.75 -19.43 -0.22
N LEU A 25 -12.85 -18.45 -0.19
CA LEU A 25 -13.07 -17.20 0.54
C LEU A 25 -14.27 -16.42 -0.04
N GLY A 26 -14.39 -16.37 -1.36
CA GLY A 26 -15.49 -15.74 -2.07
C GLY A 26 -16.83 -16.40 -1.78
N ALA A 27 -16.89 -17.73 -1.68
CA ALA A 27 -18.11 -18.46 -1.33
C ALA A 27 -18.54 -18.22 0.13
N VAL A 28 -17.59 -18.09 1.06
CA VAL A 28 -17.89 -17.78 2.48
C VAL A 28 -18.39 -16.35 2.63
N LEU A 29 -17.73 -15.39 1.96
CA LEU A 29 -18.11 -13.99 2.03
C LEU A 29 -19.45 -13.72 1.32
N SER A 30 -19.70 -14.37 0.17
CA SER A 30 -20.96 -14.24 -0.57
C SER A 30 -22.15 -14.80 0.21
N ARG A 31 -21.97 -15.91 0.94
CA ARG A 31 -23.01 -16.46 1.82
C ARG A 31 -23.38 -15.47 2.93
N ARG A 32 -22.39 -14.84 3.58
CA ARG A 32 -22.65 -13.79 4.59
C ARG A 32 -23.32 -12.56 4.01
N ALA A 33 -22.97 -12.15 2.79
CA ALA A 33 -23.60 -11.03 2.10
C ALA A 33 -25.04 -11.34 1.65
N ALA A 34 -25.31 -12.57 1.22
CA ALA A 34 -26.66 -13.01 0.83
C ALA A 34 -27.60 -13.13 2.04
N GLU A 35 -27.08 -13.57 3.19
CA GLU A 35 -27.85 -13.66 4.44
C GLU A 35 -28.23 -12.25 4.98
N ALA A 36 -27.35 -11.26 4.78
CA ALA A 36 -27.63 -9.86 5.12
C ALA A 36 -28.59 -9.15 4.15
N ALA A 37 -28.93 -9.77 3.01
CA ALA A 37 -29.75 -9.18 1.94
C ALA A 37 -31.21 -9.64 1.92
N LEU A 38 -31.65 -10.48 2.87
CA LEU A 38 -33.07 -10.85 3.02
C LEU A 38 -33.70 -10.02 4.15
N PRO A 39 -34.45 -8.97 3.78
CA PRO A 39 -35.88 -9.04 4.07
C PRO A 39 -36.74 -8.72 2.83
N GLU A 40 -37.72 -9.60 2.62
CA GLU A 40 -39.11 -9.35 2.22
C GLU A 40 -39.45 -8.12 1.33
N SER A 41 -40.11 -8.43 0.22
CA SER A 41 -40.84 -7.56 -0.69
C SER A 41 -41.29 -6.17 -0.20
N SER A 42 -40.49 -5.11 -0.42
CA SER A 42 -41.05 -3.74 -0.49
C SER A 42 -40.19 -2.61 -1.10
N GLU A 43 -38.96 -2.84 -1.56
CA GLU A 43 -37.99 -1.73 -1.60
C GLU A 43 -37.60 -1.21 -3.00
N ALA A 44 -38.47 -1.35 -4.01
CA ALA A 44 -38.35 -0.56 -5.24
C ALA A 44 -38.41 0.97 -4.98
N LYS A 45 -38.89 1.40 -3.80
CA LYS A 45 -38.84 2.79 -3.32
C LYS A 45 -37.59 3.18 -2.51
N ALA A 46 -36.77 2.23 -2.04
CA ALA A 46 -35.59 2.55 -1.22
C ALA A 46 -34.33 2.88 -2.03
N ARG A 47 -34.26 2.42 -3.29
CA ARG A 47 -33.15 2.71 -4.21
C ARG A 47 -32.94 4.21 -4.45
N LYS A 48 -33.98 5.05 -4.28
CA LYS A 48 -33.87 6.52 -4.46
C LYS A 48 -33.40 7.26 -3.20
N ARG A 49 -33.54 6.70 -2.00
CA ARG A 49 -33.03 7.30 -0.74
C ARG A 49 -31.61 6.84 -0.38
N SER A 50 -31.21 5.64 -0.79
CA SER A 50 -29.85 5.12 -0.60
C SER A 50 -28.78 5.96 -1.33
N ASN A 51 -29.11 6.54 -2.49
CA ASN A 51 -28.15 7.29 -3.31
C ASN A 51 -27.64 8.59 -2.67
N ARG A 52 -28.30 9.15 -1.64
CA ARG A 52 -27.79 10.31 -0.88
C ARG A 52 -26.87 9.92 0.27
N LYS A 53 -27.04 8.73 0.86
CA LYS A 53 -26.15 8.22 1.92
C LYS A 53 -24.84 7.64 1.34
N GLY A 54 -24.90 7.05 0.14
CA GLY A 54 -23.71 6.55 -0.56
C GLY A 54 -22.65 7.63 -0.80
N GLY A 55 -23.05 8.81 -1.28
CA GLY A 55 -22.11 9.93 -1.52
C GLY A 55 -21.50 10.52 -0.25
N GLN A 56 -22.18 10.42 0.90
CA GLN A 56 -21.64 10.91 2.18
C GLN A 56 -20.62 9.93 2.76
N LEU A 57 -20.86 8.62 2.63
CA LEU A 57 -19.90 7.56 2.99
C LEU A 57 -18.68 7.54 2.04
N GLU A 58 -18.88 7.88 0.76
CA GLU A 58 -17.79 8.00 -0.20
C GLU A 58 -16.92 9.24 0.08
N ALA A 59 -17.53 10.38 0.41
CA ALA A 59 -16.80 11.57 0.84
C ALA A 59 -15.97 11.33 2.12
N GLU A 60 -16.52 10.61 3.09
CA GLU A 60 -15.78 10.22 4.30
C GLU A 60 -14.59 9.30 3.98
N ARG A 61 -14.77 8.34 3.06
CA ARG A 61 -13.67 7.47 2.60
C ARG A 61 -12.58 8.24 1.86
N ILE A 62 -12.97 9.24 1.07
CA ILE A 62 -12.03 10.12 0.36
C ILE A 62 -11.23 10.95 1.37
N GLU A 63 -11.88 11.46 2.42
CA GLU A 63 -11.18 12.22 3.47
C GLU A 63 -10.23 11.33 4.29
N VAL A 64 -10.63 10.11 4.63
CA VAL A 64 -9.74 9.13 5.30
C VAL A 64 -8.55 8.76 4.40
N ALA A 65 -8.79 8.55 3.10
CA ALA A 65 -7.72 8.29 2.14
C ALA A 65 -6.77 9.49 2.04
N ARG A 66 -7.29 10.71 2.06
CA ARG A 66 -6.51 11.95 2.06
C ARG A 66 -5.62 12.07 3.30
N LEU A 67 -6.18 11.90 4.49
CA LEU A 67 -5.42 11.93 5.75
C LEU A 67 -4.34 10.84 5.79
N SER A 68 -4.65 9.64 5.29
CA SER A 68 -3.66 8.56 5.19
C SER A 68 -2.52 8.88 4.21
N LEU A 69 -2.80 9.62 3.13
CA LEU A 69 -1.76 10.08 2.22
C LEU A 69 -0.88 11.15 2.88
N GLU A 70 -1.46 12.08 3.64
CA GLU A 70 -0.71 13.11 4.38
C GLU A 70 0.25 12.49 5.40
N ASP A 71 -0.19 11.48 6.16
CA ASP A 71 0.65 10.74 7.11
C ASP A 71 1.80 10.00 6.42
N LYS A 72 1.53 9.36 5.28
CA LYS A 72 2.56 8.68 4.48
C LYS A 72 3.60 9.65 3.92
N ILE A 73 3.20 10.87 3.55
CA ILE A 73 4.14 11.91 3.09
C ILE A 73 5.02 12.37 4.24
N ALA A 74 4.47 12.55 5.44
CA ALA A 74 5.25 12.90 6.63
C ALA A 74 6.28 11.80 6.98
N GLN A 75 5.85 10.53 6.98
CA GLN A 75 6.75 9.40 7.19
C GLN A 75 7.87 9.35 6.15
N LEU A 76 7.55 9.59 4.88
CA LEU A 76 8.54 9.59 3.81
C LEU A 76 9.55 10.74 3.98
N ASN A 77 9.08 11.95 4.29
CA ASN A 77 9.96 13.09 4.53
C ASN A 77 10.91 12.83 5.71
N GLN A 78 10.39 12.25 6.80
CA GLN A 78 11.22 11.88 7.95
C GLN A 78 12.26 10.82 7.58
N ALA A 79 11.88 9.78 6.82
CA ALA A 79 12.82 8.77 6.37
C ALA A 79 13.89 9.34 5.40
N ILE A 80 13.53 10.32 4.57
CA ILE A 80 14.48 11.05 3.70
C ILE A 80 15.47 11.84 4.55
N ASP A 81 14.99 12.54 5.58
CA ASP A 81 15.84 13.31 6.48
C ASP A 81 16.80 12.40 7.27
N ASP A 82 16.33 11.26 7.75
CA ASP A 82 17.17 10.26 8.42
C ASP A 82 18.27 9.71 7.51
N VAL A 83 17.95 9.41 6.25
CA VAL A 83 18.95 8.95 5.26
C VAL A 83 19.93 10.07 4.92
N ARG A 84 19.47 11.32 4.80
CA ARG A 84 20.35 12.48 4.58
C ARG A 84 21.32 12.69 5.74
N LEU A 85 20.87 12.54 6.98
CA LEU A 85 21.72 12.63 8.16
C LEU A 85 22.77 11.51 8.17
N GLN A 86 22.37 10.27 7.90
CA GLN A 86 23.30 9.14 7.80
C GLN A 86 24.33 9.32 6.68
N LEU A 87 23.91 9.79 5.50
CA LEU A 87 24.82 10.07 4.39
C LEU A 87 25.73 11.28 4.64
N GLY A 88 25.23 12.29 5.37
CA GLY A 88 26.02 13.44 5.82
C GLY A 88 27.09 13.05 6.84
N ASP A 89 26.77 12.16 7.79
CA ASP A 89 27.68 11.67 8.82
C ASP A 89 28.82 10.81 8.23
N VAL A 90 28.51 9.90 7.30
CA VAL A 90 29.55 9.08 6.64
C VAL A 90 30.49 9.90 5.75
N ASN A 91 30.00 10.97 5.11
CA ASN A 91 30.85 11.85 4.30
C ASN A 91 31.62 12.88 5.16
N GLY A 92 31.07 13.29 6.30
CA GLY A 92 31.77 14.15 7.27
C GLY A 92 32.96 13.46 7.93
N ASN A 93 32.83 12.17 8.27
CA ASN A 93 33.92 11.39 8.87
C ASN A 93 35.05 11.09 7.85
N ALA A 94 34.71 10.91 6.56
CA ALA A 94 35.71 10.76 5.50
C ALA A 94 36.55 12.04 5.27
N GLN A 95 35.98 13.22 5.46
CA GLN A 95 36.70 14.50 5.35
C GLN A 95 37.63 14.78 6.53
N LEU A 96 37.23 14.43 7.76
CA LEU A 96 38.06 14.61 8.95
C LEU A 96 39.29 13.69 8.94
N GLN A 97 39.10 12.41 8.60
CA GLN A 97 40.19 11.43 8.51
C GLN A 97 41.23 11.80 7.43
N ASN A 98 40.80 12.44 6.34
CA ASN A 98 41.71 12.87 5.28
C ASN A 98 42.50 14.15 5.65
N SER A 99 41.90 15.05 6.42
CA SER A 99 42.60 16.24 6.95
C SER A 99 43.61 15.89 8.05
N GLU A 100 43.33 14.89 8.90
CA GLU A 100 44.26 14.44 9.94
C GLU A 100 45.46 13.67 9.38
N LYS A 101 45.26 12.84 8.34
CA LYS A 101 46.38 12.16 7.64
C LYS A 101 47.30 13.14 6.94
N SER A 102 46.75 14.16 6.27
CA SER A 102 47.55 15.17 5.58
C SER A 102 48.37 16.06 6.52
N ALA A 103 47.98 16.19 7.80
CA ALA A 103 48.72 16.96 8.80
C ALA A 103 49.81 16.14 9.51
N ALA A 104 49.76 14.81 9.43
CA ALA A 104 50.71 13.90 10.08
C ALA A 104 51.84 13.41 9.14
N GLU A 105 51.74 13.65 7.82
CA GLU A 105 52.76 13.28 6.82
C GLU A 105 53.83 14.36 6.59
N ASP A 106 53.80 15.48 7.32
CA ASP A 106 54.74 16.61 7.17
C ASP A 106 55.59 16.86 8.45
N CYS A 107 56.05 15.79 9.11
CA CYS A 107 57.01 15.81 10.22
C CYS A 107 58.08 14.73 10.09
#